data_AF-A0A962RFJ3-F1
#
_entry.id   AF-A0A962RFJ3-F1
#
_cell.length_a   1.000
_cell.length_b   1.000
_cell.length_c   1.000
_cell.angle_alpha   90.00
_cell.angle_beta   90.00
_cell.angle_gamma   90.00
#
_symmetry.space_group_name_H-M   'P 1'
#
loop_
_entity.id
_entity.type
_entity.pdbx_description
1 polymer ?
#
loop_
_entity_poly.entity_id
_entity_poly.type
_entity_poly.pdbx_seq_one_letter_code
_entity_poly.pdbx_strand_id
1 'polypeptide(L)'
;RDTLLSGADSLEQRLDFLRYQLEELDTLALQPGEIEQLEAELKRLSHADELMAQGHRLLELLSDDEQSAAGALAQACSRLQSLSRFEPRLGSALELFEQARINLDEGTSTLRDALDAVEHNEARQAEVESRLSAAHELARKHRVQPEALCERHSGLSEEVASLEQSSQRLREIDTALGKASEAYLRCARKLSKARHGAARQLADRVSERLGTLGMAGARLAVEVHSADPPRVTAHGIDEVELTVATNPGQPFQPIGRVASGGELSRIALAIQVVAVHDSSVPTLVFDEVDVGVGGKTAEVVGRNLRALARTRQVLCVTHLPQVASQAHHQLLVHKQSERSATRSSLEPLTGETRVRELARMLAGEEITEQALAHARDLLERAARASADPKAS
;
A
#
# COMPACT_ATOMS: atom_id res chain seq x y z
N ARG A 1 -6.09 -5.94 4.79
CA ARG A 1 -5.77 -7.30 4.29
C ARG A 1 -7.06 -8.03 3.99
N ASP A 2 -7.95 -8.23 4.95
CA ASP A 2 -9.24 -8.92 4.71
C ASP A 2 -10.14 -8.20 3.70
N THR A 3 -10.15 -6.87 3.68
CA THR A 3 -10.83 -6.05 2.65
C THR A 3 -10.20 -6.13 1.25
N LEU A 4 -8.90 -6.45 1.16
CA LEU A 4 -8.20 -6.65 -0.10
C LEU A 4 -8.38 -8.09 -0.61
N LEU A 5 -8.41 -9.06 0.31
CA LEU A 5 -8.71 -10.47 0.02
C LEU A 5 -10.16 -10.65 -0.44
N SER A 6 -11.14 -10.01 0.22
CA SER A 6 -12.53 -10.03 -0.25
C SER A 6 -12.71 -9.35 -1.61
N GLY A 7 -11.89 -8.32 -1.89
CA GLY A 7 -11.87 -7.67 -3.20
C GLY A 7 -11.24 -8.56 -4.27
N ALA A 8 -10.20 -9.32 -3.93
CA ALA A 8 -9.51 -10.25 -4.83
C ALA A 8 -10.42 -11.39 -5.29
N ASP A 9 -11.20 -11.99 -4.39
CA ASP A 9 -12.17 -13.03 -4.73
C ASP A 9 -13.26 -12.50 -5.70
N SER A 10 -13.71 -11.25 -5.50
CA SER A 10 -14.65 -10.62 -6.43
C SER A 10 -14.03 -10.28 -7.80
N LEU A 11 -12.72 -10.02 -7.81
CA LEU A 11 -11.95 -9.67 -9.01
C LEU A 11 -11.72 -10.91 -9.88
N GLU A 12 -11.44 -12.05 -9.25
CA GLU A 12 -11.26 -13.33 -9.93
C GLU A 12 -12.58 -13.81 -10.53
N GLN A 13 -13.70 -13.73 -9.80
CA GLN A 13 -15.04 -14.00 -10.33
C GLN A 13 -15.41 -13.09 -11.50
N ARG A 14 -15.05 -11.81 -11.43
CA ARG A 14 -15.27 -10.86 -12.53
C ARG A 14 -14.42 -11.21 -13.75
N LEU A 15 -13.15 -11.56 -13.55
CA LEU A 15 -12.26 -12.00 -14.62
C LEU A 15 -12.80 -13.25 -15.32
N ASP A 16 -13.25 -14.25 -14.56
CA ASP A 16 -13.83 -15.48 -15.12
C ASP A 16 -15.08 -15.17 -15.96
N PHE A 17 -15.96 -14.27 -15.49
CA PHE A 17 -17.13 -13.85 -16.24
C PHE A 17 -16.75 -13.11 -17.54
N LEU A 18 -15.76 -12.22 -17.50
CA LEU A 18 -15.29 -11.49 -18.69
C LEU A 18 -14.60 -12.43 -19.69
N ARG A 19 -13.85 -13.43 -19.21
CA ARG A 19 -13.21 -14.45 -20.05
C ARG A 19 -14.24 -15.32 -20.76
N TYR A 20 -15.29 -15.74 -20.05
CA TYR A 20 -16.43 -16.44 -20.65
C TYR A 20 -17.08 -15.61 -21.77
N GLN A 21 -17.33 -14.31 -21.52
CA GLN A 21 -17.88 -13.41 -22.53
C GLN A 21 -16.95 -13.24 -23.74
N LEU A 22 -15.64 -13.16 -23.52
CA LEU A 22 -14.66 -13.03 -24.59
C LEU A 22 -14.60 -14.30 -25.43
N GLU A 23 -14.61 -15.48 -24.81
CA GLU A 23 -14.55 -16.79 -25.48
C GLU A 23 -15.78 -17.04 -26.37
N GLU A 24 -16.97 -16.61 -25.93
CA GLU A 24 -18.18 -16.65 -26.77
C GLU A 24 -18.02 -15.82 -28.05
N LEU A 25 -17.40 -14.63 -27.97
CA LEU A 25 -17.15 -13.76 -29.11
C LEU A 25 -15.99 -14.24 -29.99
N ASP A 26 -14.93 -14.79 -29.39
CA ASP A 26 -13.82 -15.43 -30.09
C ASP A 26 -14.30 -16.61 -30.94
N THR A 27 -15.25 -17.39 -30.42
CA THR A 27 -15.87 -18.51 -31.14
C THR A 27 -16.67 -18.05 -32.35
N LEU A 28 -17.39 -16.92 -32.24
CA LEU A 28 -18.08 -16.32 -33.38
C LEU A 28 -17.08 -15.80 -34.42
N ALA A 29 -15.94 -15.23 -33.99
CA ALA A 29 -14.89 -14.70 -34.86
C ALA A 29 -15.42 -13.74 -35.95
N LEU A 30 -16.40 -12.91 -35.58
CA LEU A 30 -17.03 -11.95 -36.48
C LEU A 30 -15.99 -10.93 -36.98
N GLN A 31 -15.98 -10.67 -38.28
CA GLN A 31 -15.09 -9.68 -38.88
C GLN A 31 -15.74 -8.30 -38.95
N PRO A 32 -14.95 -7.22 -38.90
CA PRO A 32 -15.47 -5.87 -39.11
C PRO A 32 -16.12 -5.74 -40.49
N GLY A 33 -17.35 -5.24 -40.54
CA GLY A 33 -18.10 -5.10 -41.78
C GLY A 33 -18.81 -6.38 -42.27
N GLU A 34 -18.69 -7.50 -41.55
CA GLU A 34 -19.28 -8.79 -41.97
C GLU A 34 -20.82 -8.75 -41.91
N ILE A 35 -21.39 -8.08 -40.92
CA ILE A 35 -22.86 -7.98 -40.76
C ILE A 35 -23.46 -7.24 -41.96
N GLU A 36 -22.94 -6.06 -42.31
CA GLU A 36 -23.46 -5.29 -43.43
C GLU A 36 -23.33 -6.05 -44.76
N GLN A 37 -22.25 -6.83 -44.92
CA GLN A 37 -22.04 -7.69 -46.08
C GLN A 37 -23.06 -8.83 -46.15
N LEU A 38 -23.29 -9.52 -45.04
CA LEU A 38 -24.24 -10.63 -44.93
C LEU A 38 -25.68 -10.16 -45.13
N GLU A 39 -26.06 -9.00 -44.58
CA GLU A 39 -27.40 -8.42 -44.79
C GLU A 39 -27.62 -8.03 -46.26
N ALA A 40 -26.61 -7.44 -46.90
CA ALA A 40 -26.66 -7.11 -48.33
C ALA A 40 -26.69 -8.37 -49.22
N GLU A 41 -26.02 -9.45 -48.79
CA GLU A 41 -26.08 -10.75 -49.45
C GLU A 41 -27.46 -11.40 -49.30
N LEU A 42 -28.00 -11.46 -48.08
CA LEU A 42 -29.33 -12.01 -47.80
C LEU A 42 -30.42 -11.29 -48.60
N LYS A 43 -30.34 -9.96 -48.69
CA LYS A 43 -31.30 -9.16 -49.48
C LYS A 43 -31.23 -9.46 -50.98
N ARG A 44 -30.03 -9.77 -51.51
CA ARG A 44 -29.88 -10.16 -52.92
C ARG A 44 -30.45 -11.55 -53.17
N LEU A 45 -30.18 -12.50 -52.26
CA LEU A 45 -30.70 -13.87 -52.34
C LEU A 45 -32.23 -13.88 -52.25
N SER A 46 -32.82 -13.18 -51.28
CA SER A 46 -34.28 -13.13 -51.12
C SER A 46 -35.01 -12.47 -52.30
N HIS A 47 -34.41 -11.47 -52.95
CA HIS A 47 -34.96 -10.91 -54.19
C HIS A 47 -34.89 -11.91 -55.36
N ALA A 48 -33.86 -12.75 -55.42
CA ALA A 48 -33.77 -13.81 -56.43
C ALA A 48 -34.87 -14.86 -56.23
N ASP A 49 -35.11 -15.29 -54.99
CA ASP A 49 -36.20 -16.19 -54.63
C ASP A 49 -37.57 -15.63 -55.04
N GLU A 50 -37.82 -14.36 -54.70
CA GLU A 50 -39.09 -13.69 -55.01
C GLU A 50 -39.28 -13.55 -56.53
N LEU A 51 -38.22 -13.16 -57.25
CA LEU A 51 -38.22 -13.08 -58.71
C LEU A 51 -38.53 -14.44 -59.35
N MET A 52 -37.88 -15.51 -58.88
CA MET A 52 -38.15 -16.87 -59.36
C MET A 52 -39.57 -17.31 -59.04
N ALA A 53 -40.04 -17.12 -57.80
CA ALA A 53 -41.38 -17.54 -57.39
C ALA A 53 -42.51 -16.79 -58.11
N GLN A 54 -42.33 -15.50 -58.41
CA GLN A 54 -43.29 -14.72 -59.22
C GLN A 54 -43.16 -15.04 -60.71
N GLY A 55 -41.94 -15.24 -61.20
CA GLY A 55 -41.65 -15.63 -62.57
C GLY A 55 -42.28 -16.96 -62.96
N HIS A 56 -42.13 -18.00 -62.13
CA HIS A 56 -42.78 -19.30 -62.36
C HIS A 56 -44.30 -19.19 -62.36
N ARG A 57 -44.89 -18.40 -61.44
CA ARG A 57 -46.33 -18.11 -61.46
C ARG A 57 -46.79 -17.40 -62.73
N LEU A 58 -45.99 -16.49 -63.27
CA LEU A 58 -46.25 -15.86 -64.57
C LEU A 58 -46.21 -16.89 -65.70
N LEU A 59 -45.23 -17.81 -65.71
CA LEU A 59 -45.15 -18.88 -66.72
C LEU A 59 -46.35 -19.84 -66.67
N GLU A 60 -46.82 -20.20 -65.48
CA GLU A 60 -48.06 -20.97 -65.29
C GLU A 60 -49.26 -20.26 -65.95
N LEU A 61 -49.45 -18.96 -65.68
CA LEU A 61 -50.55 -18.17 -66.25
C LEU A 61 -50.45 -18.01 -67.79
N LEU A 62 -49.23 -17.90 -68.32
CA LEU A 62 -49.00 -17.55 -69.71
C LEU A 62 -49.00 -18.78 -70.63
N SER A 63 -48.43 -19.92 -70.19
CA SER A 63 -48.27 -21.09 -71.06
C SER A 63 -48.42 -22.46 -70.39
N ASP A 64 -48.05 -22.62 -69.12
CA ASP A 64 -47.83 -23.96 -68.56
C ASP A 64 -49.09 -24.57 -67.91
N ASP A 65 -50.16 -23.79 -67.73
CA ASP A 65 -51.48 -24.25 -67.26
C ASP A 65 -52.48 -24.60 -68.40
N GLU A 66 -53.46 -25.44 -68.09
CA GLU A 66 -54.50 -25.92 -69.02
C GLU A 66 -55.48 -24.80 -69.45
N GLN A 67 -55.62 -23.75 -68.62
CA GLN A 67 -56.36 -22.52 -68.94
C GLN A 67 -55.44 -21.33 -69.24
N SER A 68 -54.18 -21.58 -69.62
CA SER A 68 -53.21 -20.53 -69.93
C SER A 68 -53.66 -19.56 -71.02
N ALA A 69 -53.11 -18.35 -70.98
CA ALA A 69 -53.34 -17.34 -72.00
C ALA A 69 -53.02 -17.86 -73.41
N ALA A 70 -51.90 -18.59 -73.56
CA ALA A 70 -51.51 -19.20 -74.83
C ALA A 70 -52.51 -20.27 -75.29
N GLY A 71 -52.97 -21.13 -74.38
CA GLY A 71 -53.99 -22.14 -74.66
C GLY A 71 -55.33 -21.53 -75.10
N ALA A 72 -55.80 -20.51 -74.37
CA ALA A 72 -57.04 -19.80 -74.70
C ALA A 72 -56.95 -19.09 -76.05
N LEU A 73 -55.81 -18.45 -76.34
CA LEU A 73 -55.57 -17.74 -77.59
C LEU A 73 -55.45 -18.70 -78.79
N ALA A 74 -54.81 -19.86 -78.61
CA ALA A 74 -54.75 -20.91 -79.63
C ALA A 74 -56.16 -21.45 -79.97
N GLN A 75 -57.00 -21.69 -78.96
CA GLN A 75 -58.39 -22.10 -79.17
C GLN A 75 -59.21 -21.02 -79.89
N ALA A 76 -59.02 -19.74 -79.52
CA ALA A 76 -59.66 -18.61 -80.19
C ALA A 76 -59.27 -18.54 -81.67
N CYS A 77 -57.98 -18.64 -81.99
CA CYS A 77 -57.48 -18.66 -83.37
C CYS A 77 -58.08 -19.81 -84.20
N SER A 78 -58.13 -21.03 -83.66
CA SER A 78 -58.71 -22.20 -84.35
C SER A 78 -60.20 -22.03 -84.67
N ARG A 79 -60.97 -21.48 -83.72
CA ARG A 79 -62.40 -21.16 -83.93
C ARG A 79 -62.58 -20.06 -84.96
N LEU A 80 -61.77 -19.00 -84.87
CA LEU A 80 -61.85 -17.86 -85.79
C LEU A 80 -61.44 -18.27 -87.22
N GLN A 81 -60.45 -19.15 -87.37
CA GLN A 81 -60.05 -19.73 -88.65
C GLN A 81 -61.20 -20.53 -89.28
N SER A 82 -61.94 -21.30 -88.47
CA SER A 82 -63.13 -22.01 -88.94
C SER A 82 -64.26 -21.06 -89.37
N LEU A 83 -64.47 -19.96 -88.65
CA LEU A 83 -65.50 -18.95 -88.97
C LEU A 83 -65.13 -18.10 -90.20
N SER A 84 -63.85 -17.79 -90.39
CA SER A 84 -63.35 -17.00 -91.53
C SER A 84 -63.62 -17.66 -92.89
N ARG A 85 -63.84 -18.99 -92.92
CA ARG A 85 -64.27 -19.73 -94.13
C ARG A 85 -65.68 -19.34 -94.59
N PHE A 86 -66.52 -18.84 -93.67
CA PHE A 86 -67.90 -18.43 -93.95
C PHE A 86 -68.07 -16.91 -94.06
N GLU A 87 -67.27 -16.14 -93.31
CA GLU A 87 -67.30 -14.67 -93.32
C GLU A 87 -65.89 -14.09 -93.53
N PRO A 88 -65.53 -13.68 -94.76
CA PRO A 88 -64.18 -13.20 -95.09
C PRO A 88 -63.74 -11.96 -94.30
N ARG A 89 -64.68 -11.14 -93.79
CA ARG A 89 -64.36 -9.95 -92.97
C ARG A 89 -63.66 -10.30 -91.65
N LEU A 90 -63.74 -11.56 -91.19
CA LEU A 90 -63.05 -12.03 -89.98
C LEU A 90 -61.57 -12.35 -90.20
N GLY A 91 -61.07 -12.35 -91.45
CA GLY A 91 -59.67 -12.67 -91.76
C GLY A 91 -58.67 -11.70 -91.12
N SER A 92 -58.96 -10.40 -91.10
CA SER A 92 -58.09 -9.41 -90.46
C SER A 92 -58.02 -9.57 -88.93
N ALA A 93 -59.10 -10.02 -88.30
CA ALA A 93 -59.10 -10.36 -86.89
C ALA A 93 -58.26 -11.61 -86.60
N LEU A 94 -58.28 -12.61 -87.49
CA LEU A 94 -57.45 -13.82 -87.37
C LEU A 94 -55.97 -13.47 -87.44
N GLU A 95 -55.56 -12.67 -88.41
CA GLU A 95 -54.16 -12.21 -88.55
C GLU A 95 -53.69 -11.48 -87.28
N LEU A 96 -54.53 -10.62 -86.69
CA LEU A 96 -54.20 -9.92 -85.44
C LEU A 96 -54.06 -10.86 -84.24
N PHE A 97 -54.91 -11.88 -84.12
CA PHE A 97 -54.81 -12.86 -83.03
C PHE A 97 -53.65 -13.84 -83.21
N GLU A 98 -53.33 -14.23 -84.45
CA GLU A 98 -52.13 -15.02 -84.75
C GLU A 98 -50.86 -14.24 -84.43
N GLN A 99 -50.81 -12.93 -84.75
CA GLN A 99 -49.70 -12.06 -84.37
C GLN A 99 -49.59 -11.91 -82.84
N ALA A 100 -50.71 -11.74 -82.14
CA ALA A 100 -50.72 -11.70 -80.68
C ALA A 100 -50.20 -13.01 -80.06
N ARG A 101 -50.49 -14.16 -80.68
CA ARG A 101 -49.97 -15.47 -80.25
C ARG A 101 -48.47 -15.56 -80.41
N ILE A 102 -47.93 -15.15 -81.56
CA ILE A 102 -46.48 -15.11 -81.80
C ILE A 102 -45.79 -14.24 -80.74
N ASN A 103 -46.32 -13.02 -80.50
CA ASN A 103 -45.75 -12.12 -79.49
C ASN A 103 -45.82 -12.70 -78.06
N LEU A 104 -46.89 -13.42 -77.73
CA LEU A 104 -47.04 -14.08 -76.44
C LEU A 104 -46.02 -15.22 -76.27
N ASP A 105 -45.84 -16.06 -77.29
CA ASP A 105 -44.86 -17.15 -77.27
C ASP A 105 -43.42 -16.60 -77.13
N GLU A 106 -43.08 -15.55 -77.87
CA GLU A 106 -41.78 -14.88 -77.81
C GLU A 106 -41.51 -14.23 -76.45
N GLY A 107 -42.51 -13.54 -75.90
CA GLY A 107 -42.45 -12.93 -74.57
C GLY A 107 -42.31 -13.98 -73.46
N THR A 108 -43.00 -15.12 -73.58
CA THR A 108 -42.90 -16.23 -72.63
C THR A 108 -41.54 -16.93 -72.71
N SER A 109 -40.99 -17.11 -73.92
CA SER A 109 -39.62 -17.62 -74.08
C SER A 109 -38.59 -16.69 -73.45
N THR A 110 -38.73 -15.38 -73.70
CA THR A 110 -37.84 -14.36 -73.11
C THR A 110 -37.92 -14.37 -71.57
N LEU A 111 -39.12 -14.56 -71.01
CA LEU A 111 -39.31 -14.69 -69.56
C LEU A 111 -38.62 -15.94 -69.01
N ARG A 112 -38.74 -17.11 -69.68
CA ARG A 112 -38.01 -18.32 -69.27
C ARG A 112 -36.51 -18.13 -69.28
N ASP A 113 -35.96 -17.61 -70.37
CA ASP A 113 -34.51 -17.38 -70.50
C ASP A 113 -34.01 -16.43 -69.41
N ALA A 114 -34.80 -15.41 -69.05
CA ALA A 114 -34.49 -14.48 -67.98
C ALA A 114 -34.53 -15.13 -66.58
N LEU A 115 -35.45 -16.08 -66.34
CA LEU A 115 -35.55 -16.80 -65.06
C LEU A 115 -34.48 -17.89 -64.91
N ASP A 116 -34.14 -18.59 -65.99
CA ASP A 116 -33.07 -19.59 -66.01
C ASP A 116 -31.68 -18.96 -65.77
N ALA A 117 -31.52 -17.66 -66.07
CA ALA A 117 -30.31 -16.90 -65.79
C ALA A 117 -30.19 -16.43 -64.32
N VAL A 118 -31.23 -16.59 -63.50
CA VAL A 118 -31.20 -16.20 -62.09
C VAL A 118 -30.45 -17.28 -61.29
N GLU A 119 -29.28 -16.93 -60.76
CA GLU A 119 -28.55 -17.82 -59.85
C GLU A 119 -29.25 -17.86 -58.48
N HIS A 120 -29.93 -18.97 -58.20
CA HIS A 120 -30.53 -19.27 -56.89
C HIS A 120 -29.66 -20.22 -56.08
N ASN A 121 -29.43 -19.90 -54.80
CA ASN A 121 -28.57 -20.68 -53.92
C ASN A 121 -29.12 -20.76 -52.49
N GLU A 122 -30.07 -21.68 -52.28
CA GLU A 122 -30.72 -21.94 -50.98
C GLU A 122 -29.72 -22.32 -49.88
N ALA A 123 -28.68 -23.09 -50.23
CA ALA A 123 -27.66 -23.51 -49.27
C ALA A 123 -26.88 -22.30 -48.73
N ARG A 124 -26.53 -21.35 -49.60
CA ARG A 124 -25.83 -20.13 -49.20
C ARG A 124 -26.74 -19.21 -48.38
N GLN A 125 -28.01 -19.10 -48.74
CA GLN A 125 -28.97 -18.31 -47.98
C GLN A 125 -29.12 -18.84 -46.54
N ALA A 126 -29.29 -20.16 -46.37
CA ALA A 126 -29.38 -20.77 -45.04
C ALA A 126 -28.10 -20.56 -44.21
N GLU A 127 -26.92 -20.59 -44.83
CA GLU A 127 -25.64 -20.29 -44.17
C GLU A 127 -25.59 -18.82 -43.69
N VAL A 128 -25.96 -17.88 -44.55
CA VAL A 128 -26.00 -16.44 -44.23
C VAL A 128 -27.01 -16.15 -43.11
N GLU A 129 -28.21 -16.73 -43.19
CA GLU A 129 -29.24 -16.59 -42.14
C GLU A 129 -28.77 -17.17 -40.80
N SER A 130 -28.13 -18.35 -40.82
CA SER A 130 -27.58 -18.97 -39.61
C SER A 130 -26.48 -18.09 -38.98
N ARG A 131 -25.58 -17.55 -39.80
CA ARG A 131 -24.50 -16.66 -39.38
C ARG A 131 -25.03 -15.36 -38.77
N LEU A 132 -26.00 -14.72 -39.42
CA LEU A 132 -26.67 -13.51 -38.92
C LEU A 132 -27.44 -13.80 -37.61
N SER A 133 -28.13 -14.94 -37.52
CA SER A 133 -28.84 -15.34 -36.29
C SER A 133 -27.88 -15.51 -35.11
N ALA A 134 -26.75 -16.19 -35.32
CA ALA A 134 -25.71 -16.35 -34.29
C ALA A 134 -25.15 -14.99 -33.82
N ALA A 135 -24.89 -14.07 -34.75
CA ALA A 135 -24.46 -12.72 -34.42
C ALA A 135 -25.55 -11.96 -33.62
N HIS A 136 -26.82 -12.04 -34.03
CA HIS A 136 -27.93 -11.39 -33.31
C HIS A 136 -28.17 -11.97 -31.91
N GLU A 137 -27.98 -13.28 -31.71
CA GLU A 137 -28.04 -13.89 -30.39
C GLU A 137 -26.94 -13.37 -29.46
N LEU A 138 -25.70 -13.29 -29.95
CA LEU A 138 -24.60 -12.73 -29.18
C LEU A 138 -24.78 -11.23 -28.93
N ALA A 139 -25.21 -10.46 -29.92
CA ALA A 139 -25.53 -9.03 -29.76
C ALA A 139 -26.53 -8.81 -28.60
N ARG A 140 -27.58 -9.64 -28.53
CA ARG A 140 -28.56 -9.62 -27.43
C ARG A 140 -27.94 -9.96 -26.07
N LYS A 141 -27.12 -11.02 -25.99
CA LYS A 141 -26.41 -11.40 -24.75
C LYS A 141 -25.50 -10.27 -24.24
N HIS A 142 -24.77 -9.63 -25.14
CA HIS A 142 -23.83 -8.54 -24.83
C HIS A 142 -24.48 -7.15 -24.75
N ARG A 143 -25.79 -7.05 -25.07
CA ARG A 143 -26.59 -5.81 -25.05
C ARG A 143 -26.03 -4.70 -25.94
N VAL A 144 -25.54 -5.08 -27.11
CA VAL A 144 -25.03 -4.15 -28.14
C VAL A 144 -25.75 -4.41 -29.45
N GLN A 145 -25.60 -3.50 -30.41
CA GLN A 145 -26.02 -3.78 -31.78
C GLN A 145 -25.05 -4.78 -32.43
N PRO A 146 -25.51 -5.60 -33.40
CA PRO A 146 -24.67 -6.60 -34.07
C PRO A 146 -23.39 -6.02 -34.67
N GLU A 147 -23.46 -4.83 -35.25
CA GLU A 147 -22.32 -4.12 -35.87
C GLU A 147 -21.27 -3.70 -34.83
N ALA A 148 -21.71 -3.47 -33.58
CA ALA A 148 -20.84 -3.10 -32.47
C ALA A 148 -20.19 -4.30 -31.75
N LEU A 149 -20.45 -5.54 -32.18
CA LEU A 149 -19.87 -6.74 -31.57
C LEU A 149 -18.34 -6.76 -31.66
N CYS A 150 -17.76 -6.31 -32.78
CA CYS A 150 -16.31 -6.25 -32.95
C CYS A 150 -15.67 -5.24 -31.99
N GLU A 151 -16.28 -4.07 -31.81
CA GLU A 151 -15.82 -3.07 -30.83
C GLU A 151 -15.95 -3.60 -29.40
N ARG A 152 -17.05 -4.30 -29.10
CA ARG A 152 -17.28 -4.93 -27.79
C ARG A 152 -16.24 -6.01 -27.50
N HIS A 153 -15.89 -6.82 -28.48
CA HIS A 153 -14.83 -7.84 -28.39
C HIS A 153 -13.48 -7.20 -28.06
N SER A 154 -13.07 -6.18 -28.82
CA SER A 154 -11.81 -5.46 -28.57
C SER A 154 -11.78 -4.85 -27.17
N GLY A 155 -12.86 -4.19 -26.74
CA GLY A 155 -12.95 -3.58 -25.41
C GLY A 155 -12.90 -4.62 -24.28
N LEU A 156 -13.54 -5.77 -24.44
CA LEU A 156 -13.47 -6.87 -23.48
C LEU A 156 -12.06 -7.47 -23.42
N SER A 157 -11.40 -7.64 -24.56
CA SER A 157 -10.02 -8.16 -24.63
C SER A 157 -9.04 -7.25 -23.88
N GLU A 158 -9.12 -5.94 -24.10
CA GLU A 158 -8.31 -4.95 -23.39
C GLU A 158 -8.61 -4.93 -21.88
N GLU A 159 -9.89 -5.02 -21.49
CA GLU A 159 -10.30 -5.05 -20.08
C GLU A 159 -9.74 -6.30 -19.38
N VAL A 160 -9.87 -7.48 -19.98
CA VAL A 160 -9.34 -8.74 -19.45
C VAL A 160 -7.81 -8.65 -19.31
N ALA A 161 -7.10 -8.22 -20.35
CA ALA A 161 -5.64 -8.11 -20.30
C ALA A 161 -5.15 -7.15 -19.19
N SER A 162 -5.84 -6.02 -19.02
CA SER A 162 -5.55 -5.03 -17.98
C SER A 162 -5.76 -5.59 -16.56
N LEU A 163 -6.86 -6.32 -16.35
CA LEU A 163 -7.19 -6.93 -15.06
C LEU A 163 -6.25 -8.11 -14.73
N GLU A 164 -5.87 -8.92 -15.72
CA GLU A 164 -4.89 -10.00 -15.53
C GLU A 164 -3.51 -9.45 -15.15
N GLN A 165 -3.04 -8.40 -15.84
CA GLN A 165 -1.78 -7.74 -15.51
C GLN A 165 -1.79 -7.16 -14.09
N SER A 166 -2.91 -6.55 -13.69
CA SER A 166 -3.07 -5.99 -12.34
C SER A 166 -3.06 -7.08 -11.27
N SER A 167 -3.75 -8.19 -11.51
CA SER A 167 -3.78 -9.36 -10.61
C SER A 167 -2.38 -9.99 -10.46
N GLN A 168 -1.64 -10.11 -11.56
CA GLN A 168 -0.27 -10.62 -11.54
C GLN A 168 0.66 -9.73 -10.73
N ARG A 169 0.62 -8.41 -10.93
CA ARG A 169 1.41 -7.44 -10.14
C ARG A 169 1.06 -7.51 -8.65
N LEU A 170 -0.21 -7.69 -8.31
CA LEU A 170 -0.64 -7.82 -6.92
C LEU A 170 -0.04 -9.07 -6.26
N ARG A 171 -0.06 -10.22 -6.94
CA ARG A 171 0.59 -11.47 -6.47
C ARG A 171 2.10 -11.30 -6.28
N GLU A 172 2.77 -10.57 -7.18
CA GLU A 172 4.19 -10.26 -7.07
C GLU A 172 4.51 -9.38 -5.85
N ILE A 173 3.71 -8.34 -5.63
CA ILE A 173 3.84 -7.44 -4.47
C ILE A 173 3.60 -8.21 -3.17
N ASP A 174 2.58 -9.05 -3.08
CA ASP A 174 2.31 -9.86 -1.89
C ASP A 174 3.45 -10.83 -1.58
N THR A 175 4.02 -11.44 -2.61
CA THR A 175 5.21 -12.31 -2.48
C THR A 175 6.41 -11.51 -1.98
N ALA A 176 6.65 -10.31 -2.52
CA ALA A 176 7.73 -9.45 -2.09
C ALA A 176 7.54 -8.96 -0.64
N LEU A 177 6.31 -8.61 -0.27
CA LEU A 177 5.93 -8.19 1.09
C LEU A 177 6.15 -9.34 2.09
N GLY A 178 5.75 -10.57 1.75
CA GLY A 178 6.02 -11.75 2.57
C GLY A 178 7.51 -11.94 2.83
N LYS A 179 8.33 -11.92 1.77
CA LYS A 179 9.79 -12.04 1.88
C LYS A 179 10.41 -10.93 2.73
N ALA A 180 9.97 -9.68 2.54
CA ALA A 180 10.46 -8.54 3.30
C ALA A 180 10.07 -8.62 4.78
N SER A 181 8.83 -9.04 5.08
CA SER A 181 8.32 -9.23 6.43
C SER A 181 9.12 -10.31 7.18
N GLU A 182 9.38 -11.45 6.54
CA GLU A 182 10.21 -12.49 7.13
C GLU A 182 11.65 -12.04 7.37
N ALA A 183 12.24 -11.32 6.42
CA ALA A 183 13.58 -10.76 6.56
C ALA A 183 13.66 -9.77 7.74
N TYR A 184 12.68 -8.88 7.84
CA TYR A 184 12.54 -7.96 8.96
C TYR A 184 12.43 -8.72 10.29
N LEU A 185 11.52 -9.70 10.41
CA LEU A 185 11.30 -10.44 11.65
C LEU A 185 12.54 -11.25 12.07
N ARG A 186 13.29 -11.83 11.11
CA ARG A 186 14.57 -12.49 11.41
C ARG A 186 15.57 -11.52 12.02
N CYS A 187 15.72 -10.32 11.45
CA CYS A 187 16.62 -9.30 11.99
C CYS A 187 16.13 -8.76 13.34
N ALA A 188 14.83 -8.48 13.47
CA ALA A 188 14.23 -7.95 14.67
C ALA A 188 14.32 -8.93 15.86
N ARG A 189 14.14 -10.24 15.64
CA ARG A 189 14.35 -11.27 16.68
C ARG A 189 15.82 -11.36 17.12
N LYS A 190 16.77 -11.22 16.20
CA LYS A 190 18.20 -11.15 16.54
C LYS A 190 18.49 -9.93 17.40
N LEU A 191 17.95 -8.76 17.03
CA LEU A 191 18.05 -7.53 17.80
C LEU A 191 17.41 -7.67 19.19
N SER A 192 16.21 -8.25 19.28
CA SER A 192 15.53 -8.52 20.55
C SER A 192 16.36 -9.40 21.48
N LYS A 193 16.95 -10.49 20.97
CA LYS A 193 17.86 -11.33 21.76
C LYS A 193 19.08 -10.55 22.28
N ALA A 194 19.68 -9.71 21.43
CA ALA A 194 20.80 -8.87 21.82
C ALA A 194 20.38 -7.83 22.90
N ARG A 195 19.20 -7.22 22.75
CA ARG A 195 18.63 -6.29 23.74
C ARG A 195 18.45 -6.95 25.10
N HIS A 196 17.89 -8.15 25.18
CA HIS A 196 17.73 -8.86 26.44
C HIS A 196 19.07 -9.15 27.16
N GLY A 197 20.15 -9.37 26.39
CA GLY A 197 21.49 -9.52 26.94
C GLY A 197 22.05 -8.19 27.46
N ALA A 198 21.99 -7.15 26.64
CA ALA A 198 22.47 -5.81 27.01
C ALA A 198 21.68 -5.19 28.17
N ALA A 199 20.35 -5.41 28.20
CA ALA A 199 19.44 -4.99 29.25
C ALA A 199 19.89 -5.51 30.62
N ARG A 200 20.20 -6.82 30.72
CA ARG A 200 20.72 -7.43 31.95
C ARG A 200 22.06 -6.83 32.38
N GLN A 201 23.01 -6.72 31.45
CA GLN A 201 24.33 -6.15 31.74
C GLN A 201 24.25 -4.69 32.20
N LEU A 202 23.39 -3.88 31.57
CA LEU A 202 23.17 -2.49 31.96
C LEU A 202 22.51 -2.40 33.33
N ALA A 203 21.46 -3.20 33.56
CA ALA A 203 20.74 -3.27 34.83
C ALA A 203 21.67 -3.63 36.00
N ASP A 204 22.54 -4.63 35.83
CA ASP A 204 23.48 -5.08 36.85
C ASP A 204 24.52 -4.00 37.18
N ARG A 205 25.16 -3.43 36.14
CA ARG A 205 26.19 -2.38 36.30
C ARG A 205 25.63 -1.12 36.94
N VAL A 206 24.43 -0.69 36.53
CA VAL A 206 23.78 0.49 37.13
C VAL A 206 23.36 0.19 38.56
N SER A 207 22.78 -0.98 38.84
CA SER A 207 22.38 -1.36 40.21
C SER A 207 23.56 -1.41 41.18
N GLU A 208 24.71 -1.94 40.74
CA GLU A 208 25.95 -1.89 41.53
C GLU A 208 26.36 -0.44 41.84
N ARG A 209 26.32 0.43 40.83
CA ARG A 209 26.67 1.85 40.99
C ARG A 209 25.69 2.58 41.91
N LEU A 210 24.39 2.31 41.82
CA LEU A 210 23.36 2.89 42.70
C LEU A 210 23.66 2.62 44.19
N GLY A 211 24.12 1.40 44.52
CA GLY A 211 24.53 1.06 45.89
C GLY A 211 25.64 1.96 46.42
N THR A 212 26.58 2.38 45.56
CA THR A 212 27.67 3.30 45.94
C THR A 212 27.20 4.75 46.13
N LEU A 213 26.08 5.13 45.51
CA LEU A 213 25.48 6.48 45.57
C LEU A 213 24.48 6.64 46.74
N GLY A 214 24.60 5.80 47.77
CA GLY A 214 23.74 5.86 48.96
C GLY A 214 22.34 5.32 48.76
N MET A 215 22.08 4.66 47.62
CA MET A 215 20.81 3.99 47.32
C MET A 215 21.00 2.48 47.52
N ALA A 216 21.48 2.09 48.71
CA ALA A 216 21.76 0.70 49.05
C ALA A 216 20.44 -0.10 49.05
N GLY A 217 20.31 -1.02 48.11
CA GLY A 217 19.08 -1.79 47.90
C GLY A 217 18.24 -1.34 46.70
N ALA A 218 18.60 -0.23 46.05
CA ALA A 218 17.98 0.15 44.79
C ALA A 218 18.43 -0.78 43.66
N ARG A 219 17.48 -1.12 42.77
CA ARG A 219 17.68 -2.00 41.62
C ARG A 219 17.10 -1.34 40.38
N LEU A 220 17.89 -1.24 39.33
CA LEU A 220 17.40 -0.90 37.98
C LEU A 220 17.01 -2.20 37.27
N ALA A 221 15.90 -2.18 36.55
CA ALA A 221 15.56 -3.15 35.53
C ALA A 221 15.38 -2.45 34.18
N VAL A 222 15.79 -3.14 33.12
CA VAL A 222 15.53 -2.73 31.73
C VAL A 222 14.59 -3.78 31.17
N GLU A 223 13.32 -3.43 31.10
CA GLU A 223 12.27 -4.33 30.63
C GLU A 223 12.18 -4.26 29.11
N VAL A 224 12.20 -5.44 28.48
CA VAL A 224 12.13 -5.58 27.02
C VAL A 224 10.89 -6.41 26.72
N HIS A 225 9.84 -5.75 26.23
CA HIS A 225 8.54 -6.36 25.98
C HIS A 225 8.34 -6.54 24.48
N SER A 226 8.09 -7.76 24.03
CA SER A 226 7.73 -8.06 22.65
C SER A 226 6.25 -8.46 22.58
N ALA A 227 5.46 -7.77 21.76
CA ALA A 227 4.04 -8.11 21.57
C ALA A 227 3.87 -9.46 20.83
N ASP A 228 2.74 -10.13 21.08
CA ASP A 228 2.29 -11.29 20.30
C ASP A 228 0.87 -11.02 19.74
N PRO A 229 0.71 -10.82 18.41
CA PRO A 229 1.75 -10.87 17.38
C PRO A 229 2.74 -9.70 17.44
N PRO A 230 3.98 -9.85 16.90
CA PRO A 230 4.99 -8.81 16.93
C PRO A 230 4.56 -7.51 16.26
N ARG A 231 4.69 -6.39 16.98
CA ARG A 231 4.43 -5.05 16.43
C ARG A 231 5.64 -4.58 15.63
N VAL A 232 5.45 -4.37 14.33
CA VAL A 232 6.51 -3.89 13.42
C VAL A 232 6.71 -2.38 13.59
N THR A 233 7.91 -1.97 13.96
CA THR A 233 8.31 -0.55 14.02
C THR A 233 9.67 -0.32 13.37
N ALA A 234 10.03 0.94 13.11
CA ALA A 234 11.38 1.30 12.65
C ALA A 234 12.49 0.89 13.65
N HIS A 235 12.14 0.68 14.93
CA HIS A 235 13.06 0.31 16.00
C HIS A 235 13.02 -1.19 16.34
N GLY A 236 12.38 -2.03 15.53
CA GLY A 236 12.22 -3.45 15.79
C GLY A 236 10.88 -3.81 16.43
N ILE A 237 10.84 -4.94 17.14
CA ILE A 237 9.62 -5.55 17.68
C ILE A 237 9.45 -5.38 19.20
N ASP A 238 10.43 -4.75 19.85
CA ASP A 238 10.45 -4.59 21.30
C ASP A 238 10.08 -3.17 21.70
N GLU A 239 9.30 -3.07 22.77
CA GLU A 239 9.15 -1.89 23.59
C GLU A 239 10.11 -2.01 24.78
N VAL A 240 10.90 -0.97 25.04
CA VAL A 240 11.92 -0.98 26.09
C VAL A 240 11.60 0.09 27.11
N GLU A 241 11.46 -0.32 28.37
CA GLU A 241 11.19 0.57 29.49
C GLU A 241 12.24 0.40 30.59
N LEU A 242 12.68 1.53 31.16
CA LEU A 242 13.55 1.54 32.32
C LEU A 242 12.70 1.67 33.58
N THR A 243 12.76 0.65 34.43
CA THR A 243 12.05 0.62 35.70
C THR A 243 13.04 0.51 36.86
N VAL A 244 12.69 1.05 38.03
CA VAL A 244 13.55 1.04 39.21
C VAL A 244 12.73 0.75 40.45
N ALA A 245 13.32 -0.03 41.36
CA ALA A 245 12.87 -0.14 42.73
C ALA A 245 13.91 0.58 43.60
N THR A 246 13.52 1.64 44.32
CA THR A 246 14.49 2.46 45.08
C THR A 246 14.83 1.86 46.44
N ASN A 247 13.98 1.00 46.99
CA ASN A 247 14.21 0.31 48.25
C ASN A 247 13.90 -1.19 48.15
N PRO A 248 14.55 -2.04 48.97
CA PRO A 248 14.21 -3.45 49.05
C PRO A 248 12.73 -3.68 49.36
N GLY A 249 12.08 -4.55 48.58
CA GLY A 249 10.66 -4.90 48.74
C GLY A 249 9.66 -3.95 48.08
N GLN A 250 10.11 -2.82 47.49
CA GLN A 250 9.25 -1.98 46.67
C GLN A 250 9.09 -2.54 45.25
N PRO A 251 7.94 -2.33 44.59
CA PRO A 251 7.76 -2.72 43.21
C PRO A 251 8.62 -1.86 42.28
N PHE A 252 9.01 -2.43 41.13
CA PHE A 252 9.62 -1.66 40.06
C PHE A 252 8.62 -0.68 39.47
N GLN A 253 9.05 0.56 39.27
CA GLN A 253 8.24 1.62 38.67
C GLN A 253 9.02 2.33 37.56
N PRO A 254 8.36 2.87 36.53
CA PRO A 254 9.04 3.66 35.49
C PRO A 254 9.84 4.80 36.11
N ILE A 255 11.07 5.03 35.64
CA ILE A 255 11.99 6.05 36.22
C ILE A 255 11.31 7.43 36.36
N GLY A 256 10.48 7.82 35.39
CA GLY A 256 9.78 9.12 35.42
C GLY A 256 8.69 9.24 36.49
N ARG A 257 8.33 8.15 37.18
CA ARG A 257 7.34 8.13 38.26
C ARG A 257 7.96 7.94 39.65
N VAL A 258 9.28 7.87 39.73
CA VAL A 258 10.01 7.67 40.98
C VAL A 258 10.01 8.95 41.82
N ALA A 259 10.01 8.79 43.14
CA ALA A 259 9.93 9.88 44.11
C ALA A 259 11.28 10.60 44.33
N SER A 260 11.19 11.90 44.69
CA SER A 260 12.27 12.88 44.94
C SER A 260 13.20 13.21 43.76
N GLY A 261 13.41 14.51 43.51
CA GLY A 261 14.33 15.00 42.47
C GLY A 261 15.77 14.48 42.66
N GLY A 262 16.25 14.43 43.91
CA GLY A 262 17.59 13.94 44.23
C GLY A 262 17.83 12.46 43.92
N GLU A 263 16.85 11.57 44.13
CA GLU A 263 16.98 10.15 43.75
C GLU A 263 17.05 9.99 42.23
N LEU A 264 16.21 10.72 41.50
CA LEU A 264 16.21 10.70 40.03
C LEU A 264 17.55 11.21 39.47
N SER A 265 18.09 12.30 40.03
CA SER A 265 19.40 12.83 39.64
C SER A 265 20.54 11.84 39.90
N ARG A 266 20.49 11.09 41.01
CA ARG A 266 21.48 10.03 41.30
C ARG A 266 21.33 8.82 40.37
N ILE A 267 20.11 8.43 40.02
CA ILE A 267 19.86 7.36 39.03
C ILE A 267 20.40 7.78 37.66
N ALA A 268 20.11 9.02 37.23
CA ALA A 268 20.63 9.57 35.99
C ALA A 268 22.16 9.62 35.99
N LEU A 269 22.79 10.02 37.09
CA LEU A 269 24.24 10.02 37.26
C LEU A 269 24.81 8.59 37.10
N ALA A 270 24.22 7.59 37.75
CA ALA A 270 24.64 6.20 37.64
C ALA A 270 24.57 5.69 36.19
N ILE A 271 23.45 5.96 35.51
CA ILE A 271 23.26 5.59 34.10
C ILE A 271 24.31 6.29 33.22
N GLN A 272 24.52 7.60 33.38
CA GLN A 272 25.49 8.35 32.59
C GLN A 272 26.92 7.86 32.79
N VAL A 273 27.30 7.49 34.02
CA VAL A 273 28.64 6.94 34.34
C VAL A 273 28.84 5.54 33.73
N VAL A 274 27.78 4.73 33.64
CA VAL A 274 27.86 3.39 33.03
C VAL A 274 27.83 3.48 31.49
N ALA A 275 27.09 4.44 30.94
CA ALA A 275 26.86 4.64 29.51
C ALA A 275 27.81 5.67 28.85
N VAL A 276 28.91 6.05 29.49
CA VAL A 276 29.81 7.16 29.10
C VAL A 276 30.23 7.15 27.64
N HIS A 277 30.34 5.98 27.02
CA HIS A 277 30.95 5.80 25.70
C HIS A 277 30.11 6.29 24.51
N ASP A 278 28.81 6.56 24.66
CA ASP A 278 27.90 6.72 23.50
C ASP A 278 27.01 7.98 23.46
N SER A 279 27.24 9.00 24.30
CA SER A 279 26.41 10.23 24.28
C SER A 279 27.12 11.42 23.64
N SER A 280 26.42 12.07 22.71
CA SER A 280 26.85 13.28 21.99
C SER A 280 26.69 14.59 22.77
N VAL A 281 26.17 14.55 24.00
CA VAL A 281 25.87 15.76 24.79
C VAL A 281 27.15 16.26 25.50
N PRO A 282 27.68 17.45 25.15
CA PRO A 282 28.96 17.93 25.67
C PRO A 282 28.88 18.45 27.12
N THR A 283 27.71 18.92 27.55
CA THR A 283 27.50 19.55 28.86
C THR A 283 26.31 18.94 29.58
N LEU A 284 26.50 18.52 30.83
CA LEU A 284 25.48 17.96 31.70
C LEU A 284 25.28 18.85 32.93
N VAL A 285 24.02 19.06 33.31
CA VAL A 285 23.65 19.80 34.53
C VAL A 285 22.99 18.82 35.48
N PHE A 286 23.54 18.69 36.69
CA PHE A 286 22.95 17.90 37.77
C PHE A 286 22.48 18.86 38.87
N ASP A 287 21.16 18.85 39.10
CA ASP A 287 20.54 19.56 40.21
C ASP A 287 20.15 18.55 41.30
N GLU A 288 20.23 18.97 42.56
CA GLU A 288 19.85 18.17 43.74
C GLU A 288 20.52 16.79 43.89
N VAL A 289 21.61 16.50 43.16
CA VAL A 289 22.27 15.18 43.18
C VAL A 289 22.83 14.81 44.56
N ASP A 290 23.09 15.82 45.38
CA ASP A 290 23.61 15.73 46.74
C ASP A 290 22.52 15.89 47.82
N VAL A 291 21.24 15.96 47.44
CA VAL A 291 20.12 16.06 48.40
C VAL A 291 19.90 14.73 49.12
N GLY A 292 19.82 14.79 50.45
CA GLY A 292 19.56 13.63 51.30
C GLY A 292 20.75 12.68 51.46
N VAL A 293 21.96 13.10 51.06
CA VAL A 293 23.19 12.31 51.23
C VAL A 293 24.24 13.08 52.04
N GLY A 294 25.11 12.36 52.75
CA GLY A 294 26.16 12.95 53.58
C GLY A 294 27.37 12.03 53.74
N GLY A 295 28.45 12.58 54.28
CA GLY A 295 29.68 11.83 54.60
C GLY A 295 30.24 11.08 53.39
N LYS A 296 30.45 9.76 53.54
CA LYS A 296 31.02 8.89 52.51
C LYS A 296 30.23 8.92 51.20
N THR A 297 28.90 8.97 51.27
CA THR A 297 28.05 8.98 50.07
C THR A 297 28.25 10.25 49.24
N ALA A 298 28.34 11.41 49.90
CA ALA A 298 28.59 12.69 49.23
C ALA A 298 29.95 12.70 48.51
N GLU A 299 30.98 12.08 49.12
CA GLU A 299 32.28 11.92 48.48
C GLU A 299 32.20 11.02 47.24
N VAL A 300 31.44 9.92 47.29
CA VAL A 300 31.23 9.05 46.12
C VAL A 300 30.47 9.77 45.02
N VAL A 301 29.44 10.56 45.33
CA VAL A 301 28.72 11.40 44.36
C VAL A 301 29.69 12.37 43.67
N GLY A 302 30.51 13.09 44.44
CA GLY A 302 31.51 14.00 43.90
C GLY A 302 32.53 13.31 42.98
N ARG A 303 33.01 12.12 43.35
CA ARG A 303 33.92 11.32 42.51
C ARG A 303 33.27 10.88 41.21
N ASN A 304 31.99 10.50 41.23
CA ASN A 304 31.24 10.13 40.03
C ASN A 304 31.07 11.32 39.07
N LEU A 305 30.71 12.50 39.59
CA LEU A 305 30.62 13.74 38.82
C LEU A 305 31.99 14.09 38.20
N ARG A 306 33.08 13.94 38.96
CA ARG A 306 34.44 14.16 38.45
C ARG A 306 34.84 13.15 37.37
N ALA A 307 34.45 11.88 37.52
CA ALA A 307 34.70 10.86 36.51
C ALA A 307 33.99 11.19 35.19
N LEU A 308 32.71 11.61 35.24
CA LEU A 308 32.00 12.12 34.06
C LEU A 308 32.70 13.35 33.46
N ALA A 309 33.22 14.23 34.30
CA ALA A 309 33.88 15.46 33.89
C ALA A 309 35.22 15.24 33.16
N ARG A 310 35.72 14.00 33.07
CA ARG A 310 36.90 13.66 32.24
C ARG A 310 36.61 13.78 30.75
N THR A 311 35.37 13.52 30.34
CA THR A 311 34.95 13.48 28.93
C THR A 311 33.95 14.56 28.56
N ARG A 312 33.34 15.23 29.55
CA ARG A 312 32.23 16.19 29.36
C ARG A 312 32.35 17.34 30.34
N GLN A 313 31.66 18.44 30.07
CA GLN A 313 31.47 19.49 31.08
C GLN A 313 30.32 19.08 32.01
N VAL A 314 30.56 19.11 33.33
CA VAL A 314 29.54 18.82 34.33
C VAL A 314 29.35 20.06 35.21
N LEU A 315 28.12 20.55 35.26
CA LEU A 315 27.69 21.63 36.15
C LEU A 315 26.85 21.03 37.27
N CYS A 316 27.20 21.34 38.51
CA CYS A 316 26.48 20.87 39.70
C CYS A 316 26.40 22.01 40.71
N VAL A 317 25.20 22.25 41.24
CA VAL A 317 24.99 23.12 42.39
C VAL A 317 25.03 22.23 43.62
N THR A 318 25.88 22.56 44.59
CA THR A 318 26.08 21.74 45.79
C THR A 318 26.32 22.60 47.00
N HIS A 319 25.89 22.09 48.16
CA HIS A 319 26.18 22.65 49.47
C HIS A 319 27.16 21.76 50.27
N LEU A 320 27.59 20.63 49.70
CA LEU A 320 28.45 19.66 50.38
C LEU A 320 29.93 19.88 50.00
N PRO A 321 30.83 20.12 50.98
CA PRO A 321 32.25 20.33 50.71
C PRO A 321 32.92 19.10 50.06
N GLN A 322 32.39 17.90 50.32
CA GLN A 322 32.86 16.65 49.72
C GLN A 322 32.62 16.63 48.20
N VAL A 323 31.52 17.23 47.72
CA VAL A 323 31.22 17.32 46.28
C VAL A 323 31.98 18.49 45.66
N ALA A 324 31.96 19.67 46.30
CA ALA A 324 32.64 20.87 45.81
C ALA A 324 34.17 20.70 45.67
N SER A 325 34.80 19.95 46.58
CA SER A 325 36.25 19.63 46.50
C SER A 325 36.63 18.81 45.26
N GLN A 326 35.69 18.06 44.69
CA GLN A 326 35.91 17.24 43.49
C GLN A 326 35.85 18.04 42.20
N ALA A 327 35.35 19.28 42.21
CA ALA A 327 35.23 20.09 41.01
C ALA A 327 36.61 20.54 40.45
N HIS A 328 36.71 20.63 39.12
CA HIS A 328 37.87 21.26 38.47
C HIS A 328 37.87 22.78 38.68
N HIS A 329 36.68 23.38 38.61
CA HIS A 329 36.43 24.80 38.87
C HIS A 329 35.31 24.93 39.90
N GLN A 330 35.46 25.88 40.83
CA GLN A 330 34.47 26.15 41.86
C GLN A 330 34.03 27.61 41.75
N LEU A 331 32.72 27.84 41.68
CA LEU A 331 32.10 29.15 41.69
C LEU A 331 31.32 29.32 42.98
N LEU A 332 31.51 30.44 43.67
CA LEU A 332 30.71 30.84 44.80
C LEU A 332 29.53 31.69 44.30
N VAL A 333 28.32 31.34 44.74
CA VAL A 333 27.13 32.16 44.54
C VAL A 333 26.90 32.97 45.81
N HIS A 334 26.93 34.29 45.73
CA HIS A 334 26.58 35.16 46.87
C HIS A 334 25.56 36.22 46.46
N LYS A 335 24.69 36.57 47.41
CA LYS A 335 23.68 37.63 47.24
C LYS A 335 24.23 38.94 47.75
N GLN A 336 24.23 39.96 46.91
CA GLN A 336 24.51 41.34 47.28
C GLN A 336 23.17 42.09 47.34
N SER A 337 22.80 42.55 48.53
CA SER A 337 21.61 43.36 48.74
C SER A 337 21.98 44.84 48.68
N GLU A 338 21.57 45.52 47.62
CA GLU A 338 21.58 46.98 47.55
C GLU A 338 20.19 47.51 47.93
N ARG A 339 20.09 48.79 48.35
CA ARG A 339 18.91 49.40 48.98
C ARG A 339 17.57 49.24 48.24
N SER A 340 17.57 48.85 46.95
CA SER A 340 16.37 48.61 46.14
C SER A 340 16.27 47.23 45.47
N ALA A 341 17.31 46.37 45.53
CA ALA A 341 17.29 45.04 44.91
C ALA A 341 18.36 44.10 45.48
N THR A 342 18.03 42.82 45.59
CA THR A 342 19.01 41.75 45.84
C THR A 342 19.49 41.18 44.50
N ARG A 343 20.79 41.24 44.23
CA ARG A 343 21.43 40.65 43.04
C ARG A 343 22.25 39.44 43.43
N SER A 344 22.21 38.38 42.63
CA SER A 344 23.10 37.21 42.78
C SER A 344 24.33 37.42 41.91
N SER A 345 25.52 37.24 42.50
CA SER A 345 26.81 37.36 41.83
C SER A 345 27.55 36.01 41.90
N LEU A 346 28.39 35.74 40.90
CA LEU A 346 29.23 34.55 40.82
C LEU A 346 30.70 34.95 40.93
N GLU A 347 31.43 34.31 41.84
CA GLU A 347 32.85 34.54 42.05
C GLU A 347 33.66 33.23 41.85
N PRO A 348 34.64 33.20 40.95
CA PRO A 348 35.51 32.03 40.80
C PRO A 348 36.49 31.90 41.95
N LEU A 349 36.53 30.71 42.57
CA LEU A 349 37.41 30.41 43.69
C LEU A 349 38.67 29.66 43.25
N THR A 350 39.84 30.14 43.68
CA THR A 350 41.15 29.57 43.34
C THR A 350 42.10 29.58 44.54
N GLY A 351 43.04 28.64 44.59
CA GLY A 351 44.05 28.57 45.66
C GLY A 351 43.45 28.64 47.07
N GLU A 352 43.91 29.61 47.86
CA GLU A 352 43.48 29.80 49.25
C GLU A 352 42.02 30.25 49.40
N THR A 353 41.41 30.97 48.44
CA THR A 353 39.99 31.35 48.55
C THR A 353 39.08 30.13 48.46
N ARG A 354 39.48 29.14 47.64
CA ARG A 354 38.80 27.83 47.57
C ARG A 354 38.93 27.04 48.87
N VAL A 355 40.12 27.01 49.48
CA VAL A 355 40.35 26.32 50.76
C VAL A 355 39.48 26.93 51.86
N ARG A 356 39.43 28.26 51.95
CA ARG A 356 38.60 28.97 52.94
C ARG A 356 37.11 28.69 52.76
N GLU A 357 36.62 28.67 51.52
CA GLU A 357 35.22 28.37 51.26
C GLU A 357 34.87 26.94 51.66
N LEU A 358 35.69 25.95 51.31
CA LEU A 358 35.46 24.56 51.75
C LEU A 358 35.51 24.44 53.28
N ALA A 359 36.41 25.18 53.95
CA ALA A 359 36.47 25.22 55.41
C ALA A 359 35.20 25.86 56.00
N ARG A 360 34.67 26.92 55.39
CA ARG A 360 33.38 27.53 55.75
C ARG A 360 32.22 26.55 55.56
N MET A 361 32.19 25.79 54.46
CA MET A 361 31.19 24.74 54.22
C MET A 361 31.29 23.60 55.25
N LEU A 362 32.48 23.34 55.81
CA LEU A 362 32.71 22.30 56.84
C LEU A 362 32.36 22.77 58.26
N ALA A 363 32.77 23.99 58.64
CA ALA A 363 32.69 24.49 60.03
C ALA A 363 31.57 25.50 60.28
N GLY A 364 30.94 26.03 59.23
CA GLY A 364 29.92 27.08 59.35
C GLY A 364 30.54 28.48 59.36
N GLU A 365 30.07 29.33 60.28
CA GLU A 365 30.45 30.75 60.32
C GLU A 365 31.88 30.98 60.84
N GLU A 366 32.34 30.18 61.80
CA GLU A 366 33.69 30.30 62.37
C GLU A 366 34.67 29.33 61.68
N ILE A 367 35.57 29.87 60.88
CA ILE A 367 36.63 29.09 60.21
C ILE A 367 37.74 28.79 61.22
N THR A 368 37.91 27.51 61.58
CA THR A 368 38.98 27.04 62.47
C THR A 368 40.19 26.52 61.67
N GLU A 369 41.37 26.45 62.31
CA GLU A 369 42.56 25.83 61.71
C GLU A 369 42.34 24.37 61.33
N GLN A 370 41.56 23.64 62.14
CA GLN A 370 41.19 22.25 61.87
C GLN A 370 40.33 22.12 60.62
N ALA A 371 39.39 23.04 60.41
CA ALA A 371 38.55 23.08 59.20
C ALA A 371 39.37 23.38 57.94
N LEU A 372 40.35 24.30 58.04
CA LEU A 372 41.28 24.58 56.96
C LEU A 372 42.17 23.37 56.63
N ALA A 373 42.65 22.65 57.64
CA ALA A 373 43.43 21.43 57.44
C ALA A 373 42.60 20.35 56.72
N HIS A 374 41.34 20.13 57.15
CA HIS A 374 40.44 19.18 56.51
C HIS A 374 40.11 19.58 55.05
N ALA A 375 39.86 20.86 54.79
CA ALA A 375 39.61 21.37 53.44
C ALA A 375 40.79 21.12 52.49
N ARG A 376 42.03 21.31 52.96
CA ARG A 376 43.25 21.02 52.18
C ARG A 376 43.38 19.53 51.88
N ASP A 377 43.12 18.67 52.86
CA ASP A 377 43.14 17.21 52.68
C ASP A 377 42.09 16.74 51.64
N LEU A 378 40.87 17.29 51.65
CA LEU A 378 39.86 16.98 50.63
C LEU A 378 40.32 17.33 49.21
N LEU A 379 40.90 18.51 49.03
CA LEU A 379 41.44 18.95 47.73
C LEU A 379 42.61 18.07 47.28
N GLU A 380 43.50 17.69 48.19
CA GLU A 380 44.64 16.82 47.89
C GLU A 380 44.17 15.42 47.47
N ARG A 381 43.20 14.84 48.18
CA ARG A 381 42.59 13.54 47.81
C ARG A 381 41.92 13.59 46.45
N ALA A 382 41.19 14.67 46.15
CA ALA A 382 40.55 14.88 44.86
C ALA A 382 41.58 15.00 43.70
N ALA A 383 42.71 15.65 43.95
CA ALA A 383 43.82 15.73 43.00
C ALA A 383 44.47 14.35 42.76
N ARG A 384 44.75 13.60 43.83
CA ARG A 384 45.33 12.24 43.74
C ARG A 384 44.41 11.25 43.00
N ALA A 385 43.10 11.29 43.26
CA ALA A 385 42.12 10.45 42.55
C ALA A 385 42.02 10.75 41.04
N SER A 386 42.52 11.91 40.59
CA SER A 386 42.60 12.23 39.16
C SER A 386 43.83 11.64 38.48
N ALA A 387 44.88 11.35 39.25
CA ALA A 387 46.15 10.84 38.75
C ALA A 387 46.17 9.30 38.61
N ASP A 388 45.29 8.58 39.30
CA ASP A 388 45.17 7.12 39.21
C ASP A 388 43.84 6.68 38.54
N PRO A 389 43.84 6.38 37.23
CA PRO A 389 42.62 6.05 36.50
C PRO A 389 42.05 4.66 36.80
N LYS A 390 42.77 3.80 37.54
CA LYS A 390 42.32 2.43 37.87
C LYS A 390 41.54 2.33 39.20
N ALA A 391 41.44 3.41 39.97
CA ALA A 391 40.81 3.44 41.29
C ALA A 391 39.38 4.05 41.33
N SER A 392 38.71 4.26 40.18
CA SER A 392 37.41 4.98 40.05
C SER A 392 36.31 4.17 39.39
#